data_AF-A0A939YQH3-F1
#
_entry.id   AF-A0A939YQH3-F1
#
_cell.length_a   1.000
_cell.length_b   1.000
_cell.length_c   1.000
_cell.angle_alpha   90.00
_cell.angle_beta   90.00
_cell.angle_gamma   90.00
#
_symmetry.space_group_name_H-M   'P 1'
#
loop_
_entity.id
_entity.type
_entity.pdbx_description
1 polymer ?
#
loop_
_entity_poly.entity_id
_entity_poly.type
_entity_poly.pdbx_seq_one_letter_code
_entity_poly.pdbx_strand_id
1 'polypeptide(L)'
;MKLINKKNFISIVCISFTLIVCGKLLIEKAAGFTDVHYTGNIFTCLGFSVIITAVLALHFYLQRFPLIPVLIGQYLLVAGATVAFVKAADVIAGTSTNAMWQMLLSVTIPFVVSAFVYYLVFFKQIKKANAILAEINRENTEV
;
A
#
# COMPACT_ATOMS: atom_id res chain seq x y z
N MET A 1 8.65 0.65 9.78
CA MET A 1 8.89 -0.17 8.56
C MET A 1 10.23 0.25 7.97
N LYS A 2 11.14 -0.68 7.66
CA LYS A 2 12.36 -0.34 6.89
C LYS A 2 11.93 0.12 5.49
N LEU A 3 12.70 1.01 4.85
CA LEU A 3 12.46 1.37 3.45
C LEU A 3 12.28 0.10 2.60
N ILE A 4 11.26 0.06 1.75
CA ILE A 4 10.97 -1.15 0.97
C ILE A 4 12.15 -1.42 0.03
N ASN A 5 12.77 -2.57 0.24
CA ASN A 5 13.94 -3.08 -0.48
C ASN A 5 13.56 -4.48 -0.98
N LYS A 6 14.17 -4.95 -2.08
CA LYS A 6 14.05 -6.33 -2.59
C LYS A 6 14.09 -7.42 -1.49
N LYS A 7 14.93 -7.25 -0.45
CA LYS A 7 15.07 -8.16 0.70
C LYS A 7 13.88 -8.16 1.67
N ASN A 8 13.17 -7.04 1.79
CA ASN A 8 12.07 -6.88 2.75
C ASN A 8 10.69 -6.88 2.08
N PHE A 9 10.63 -6.89 0.75
CA PHE A 9 9.40 -6.79 -0.04
C PHE A 9 8.38 -7.86 0.36
N ILE A 10 8.78 -9.14 0.34
CA ILE A 10 7.89 -10.26 0.66
C ILE A 10 7.38 -10.16 2.10
N SER A 11 8.25 -9.83 3.06
CA SER A 11 7.86 -9.66 4.45
C SER A 11 6.81 -8.56 4.62
N ILE A 12 6.95 -7.45 3.91
CA ILE A 12 5.99 -6.34 3.94
C ILE A 12 4.65 -6.74 3.31
N VAL A 13 4.67 -7.45 2.18
CA VAL A 13 3.46 -8.01 1.57
C VAL A 13 2.73 -8.91 2.57
N CYS A 14 3.45 -9.84 3.23
CA CYS A 14 2.86 -10.76 4.19
C CYS A 14 2.25 -10.02 5.39
N ILE A 15 2.96 -9.04 5.97
CA ILE A 15 2.45 -8.27 7.11
C ILE A 15 1.19 -7.50 6.71
N SER A 16 1.20 -6.80 5.57
CA SER A 16 0.05 -6.05 5.07
C SER A 16 -1.13 -6.97 4.79
N PHE A 17 -0.89 -8.10 4.13
CA PHE A 17 -1.90 -9.12 3.85
C PHE A 17 -2.53 -9.66 5.15
N THR A 18 -1.71 -10.04 6.13
CA THR A 18 -2.19 -10.53 7.42
C THR A 18 -3.05 -9.49 8.13
N LEU A 19 -2.62 -8.21 8.15
CA LEU A 19 -3.41 -7.15 8.76
C LEU A 19 -4.76 -6.93 8.06
N ILE A 20 -4.77 -6.96 6.72
CA ILE A 20 -5.99 -6.80 5.93
C ILE A 20 -6.95 -7.98 6.18
N VAL A 21 -6.46 -9.21 6.14
CA VAL A 21 -7.28 -10.41 6.38
C VAL A 21 -7.79 -10.41 7.82
N CYS A 22 -6.95 -10.17 8.82
CA CYS A 22 -7.40 -10.07 10.21
C CYS A 22 -8.48 -8.98 10.39
N GLY A 23 -8.30 -7.81 9.76
CA GLY A 23 -9.31 -6.75 9.77
C GLY A 23 -10.64 -7.19 9.17
N LYS A 24 -10.60 -7.86 8.01
CA LYS A 24 -11.79 -8.44 7.38
C LYS A 24 -12.50 -9.43 8.31
N LEU A 25 -11.78 -10.36 8.93
CA LEU A 25 -12.35 -11.36 9.85
C LEU A 25 -13.03 -10.73 11.06
N LEU A 26 -12.42 -9.68 11.63
CA LEU A 26 -13.01 -8.94 12.74
C LEU A 26 -14.31 -8.24 12.34
N ILE A 27 -14.35 -7.63 11.16
CA ILE A 27 -15.55 -6.96 10.63
C ILE A 27 -16.66 -7.98 10.36
N GLU A 28 -16.36 -9.12 9.73
CA GLU A 28 -17.33 -10.20 9.51
C GLU A 28 -17.91 -10.71 10.83
N LYS A 29 -17.06 -10.94 11.83
CA LYS A 29 -17.49 -11.38 13.16
C LYS A 29 -18.37 -10.34 13.86
N ALA A 30 -18.06 -9.04 13.72
CA ALA A 30 -18.82 -7.96 14.34
C ALA A 30 -20.16 -7.68 13.63
N ALA A 31 -20.20 -7.81 12.30
CA ALA A 31 -21.39 -7.57 11.49
C ALA A 31 -22.33 -8.78 11.43
N GLY A 32 -21.89 -9.97 11.87
CA GLY A 32 -22.66 -11.21 11.82
C GLY A 32 -22.89 -11.72 10.39
N PHE A 33 -22.06 -11.28 9.43
CA PHE A 33 -22.14 -11.66 8.02
C PHE A 33 -21.01 -12.64 7.67
N THR A 34 -21.35 -13.68 6.90
CA THR A 34 -20.40 -14.66 6.36
C THR A 34 -20.27 -14.46 4.86
N ASP A 35 -19.03 -14.23 4.41
CA ASP A 35 -18.74 -14.00 3.00
C ASP A 35 -18.86 -15.29 2.17
N VAL A 36 -19.77 -15.29 1.20
CA VAL A 36 -20.05 -16.43 0.30
C VAL A 36 -18.89 -16.69 -0.66
N HIS A 37 -18.11 -15.67 -1.01
CA HIS A 37 -16.97 -15.76 -1.94
C HIS A 37 -15.62 -15.70 -1.21
N TYR A 38 -15.57 -16.34 -0.04
CA TYR A 38 -14.46 -16.25 0.91
C TYR A 38 -13.07 -16.47 0.29
N THR A 39 -12.89 -17.59 -0.43
CA THR A 39 -11.61 -17.95 -1.06
C THR A 39 -11.19 -16.93 -2.11
N GLY A 40 -12.10 -16.53 -3.00
CA GLY A 40 -11.82 -15.53 -4.04
C GLY A 40 -11.45 -14.17 -3.46
N ASN A 41 -12.15 -13.75 -2.41
CA ASN A 41 -11.90 -12.47 -1.77
C ASN A 41 -10.57 -12.44 -1.00
N ILE A 42 -10.14 -13.56 -0.39
CA ILE A 42 -8.81 -13.67 0.23
C ILE A 42 -7.70 -13.57 -0.82
N PHE A 43 -7.81 -14.30 -1.95
CA PHE A 43 -6.82 -14.20 -3.02
C PHE A 43 -6.78 -12.80 -3.64
N THR A 44 -7.92 -12.13 -3.73
CA THR A 44 -7.99 -10.73 -4.18
C THR A 44 -7.26 -9.81 -3.20
N CYS A 45 -7.45 -9.98 -1.89
CA CYS A 45 -6.69 -9.24 -0.88
C CYS A 45 -5.17 -9.47 -1.00
N LEU A 46 -4.74 -10.70 -1.29
CA LEU A 46 -3.33 -11.01 -1.52
C LEU A 46 -2.79 -10.29 -2.76
N GLY A 47 -3.52 -10.36 -3.88
CA GLY A 47 -3.15 -9.69 -5.13
C GLY A 47 -2.99 -8.18 -4.94
N PHE A 48 -3.96 -7.52 -4.30
CA PHE A 48 -3.86 -6.10 -3.98
C PHE A 48 -2.74 -5.78 -2.99
N SER A 49 -2.49 -6.64 -1.99
CA SER A 49 -1.36 -6.45 -1.07
C SER A 49 -0.01 -6.45 -1.81
N VAL A 50 0.14 -7.33 -2.81
CA VAL A 50 1.34 -7.36 -3.68
C VAL A 50 1.42 -6.11 -4.54
N ILE A 51 0.34 -5.73 -5.24
CA ILE A 51 0.30 -4.58 -6.15
C ILE A 51 0.61 -3.28 -5.39
N ILE A 52 -0.08 -3.03 -4.27
CA ILE A 52 0.11 -1.82 -3.46
C ILE A 52 1.54 -1.76 -2.95
N THR A 53 2.09 -2.87 -2.46
CA THR A 53 3.48 -2.91 -1.98
C THR A 53 4.47 -2.68 -3.11
N ALA A 54 4.22 -3.20 -4.32
CA ALA A 54 5.05 -2.97 -5.51
C ALA A 54 5.03 -1.51 -5.94
N VAL A 55 3.86 -0.89 -5.96
CA VAL A 55 3.73 0.54 -6.29
C VAL A 55 4.41 1.41 -5.24
N LEU A 56 4.28 1.08 -3.95
CA LEU A 56 5.01 1.77 -2.88
C LEU A 56 6.53 1.58 -3.00
N ALA A 57 6.99 0.39 -3.39
CA ALA A 57 8.41 0.13 -3.61
C ALA A 57 9.00 0.98 -4.74
N LEU A 58 8.18 1.30 -5.77
CA LEU A 58 8.58 2.18 -6.87
C LEU A 58 8.90 3.61 -6.40
N HIS A 59 8.37 4.04 -5.24
CA HIS A 59 8.69 5.34 -4.64
C HIS A 59 10.21 5.56 -4.51
N PHE A 60 10.96 4.50 -4.20
CA PHE A 60 12.41 4.58 -4.02
C PHE A 60 13.11 5.10 -5.30
N TYR A 61 12.63 4.70 -6.46
CA TYR A 61 13.17 5.15 -7.75
C TYR A 61 12.73 6.56 -8.13
N LEU A 62 11.60 7.03 -7.57
CA LEU A 62 11.05 8.37 -7.81
C LEU A 62 11.47 9.42 -6.77
N GLN A 63 12.45 9.12 -5.90
CA GLN A 63 12.97 10.07 -4.91
C GLN A 63 13.54 11.36 -5.51
N ARG A 64 13.80 11.39 -6.82
CA ARG A 64 14.23 12.60 -7.55
C ARG A 64 13.10 13.61 -7.78
N PHE A 65 11.83 13.21 -7.62
CA PHE A 65 10.66 14.04 -7.87
C PHE A 65 10.01 14.55 -6.56
N PRO A 66 9.27 15.68 -6.60
CA PRO A 66 8.56 16.17 -5.44
C PRO A 66 7.51 15.16 -4.95
N LEU A 67 7.30 15.13 -3.63
CA LEU A 67 6.50 14.10 -2.94
C LEU A 67 5.05 14.03 -3.44
N ILE A 68 4.41 15.18 -3.67
CA ILE A 68 2.99 15.26 -4.03
C ILE A 68 2.71 14.62 -5.40
N PRO A 69 3.44 14.94 -6.49
CA PRO A 69 3.26 14.26 -7.77
C PRO A 69 3.49 12.74 -7.71
N VAL A 70 4.46 12.28 -6.93
CA VAL A 70 4.73 10.85 -6.78
C VAL A 70 3.57 10.14 -6.08
N LEU A 71 3.03 10.73 -5.02
CA LEU A 71 1.86 10.20 -4.31
C LEU A 71 0.65 10.10 -5.24
N ILE A 72 0.37 11.16 -5.99
CA ILE A 72 -0.74 11.19 -6.96
C ILE A 72 -0.54 10.12 -8.03
N GLY A 73 0.67 10.01 -8.59
CA GLY A 73 1.00 9.00 -9.60
C GLY A 73 0.83 7.57 -9.06
N GLN A 74 1.29 7.30 -7.84
CA GLN A 74 1.11 6.00 -7.18
C GLN A 74 -0.36 5.66 -6.96
N TYR A 75 -1.16 6.63 -6.52
CA TYR A 75 -2.61 6.44 -6.37
C TYR A 75 -3.27 6.12 -7.70
N LEU A 76 -2.98 6.89 -8.75
CA LEU A 76 -3.53 6.65 -10.09
C LEU A 76 -3.13 5.27 -10.63
N LEU A 77 -1.91 4.80 -10.35
CA LEU A 77 -1.45 3.48 -10.76
C LEU A 77 -2.22 2.37 -10.04
N VAL A 78 -2.41 2.49 -8.72
CA VAL A 78 -3.20 1.52 -7.95
C VAL A 78 -4.68 1.57 -8.34
N ALA A 79 -5.25 2.75 -8.50
CA ALA A 79 -6.63 2.93 -8.95
C ALA A 79 -6.85 2.35 -10.35
N GLY A 80 -5.93 2.63 -11.28
CA GLY A 80 -5.95 2.07 -12.63
C GLY A 80 -5.83 0.55 -12.63
N ALA A 81 -4.91 -0.02 -11.83
CA ALA A 81 -4.77 -1.46 -11.66
C ALA A 81 -6.05 -2.09 -11.07
N THR A 82 -6.70 -1.41 -10.13
CA THR A 82 -7.98 -1.83 -9.54
C THR A 82 -9.08 -1.87 -10.60
N VAL A 83 -9.24 -0.80 -11.38
CA VAL A 83 -10.23 -0.74 -12.46
C VAL A 83 -9.97 -1.79 -13.52
N ALA A 84 -8.70 -2.00 -13.91
CA ALA A 84 -8.32 -3.04 -14.87
C ALA A 84 -8.66 -4.44 -14.36
N PHE A 85 -8.37 -4.73 -13.08
CA PHE A 85 -8.70 -6.00 -12.45
C PHE A 85 -10.21 -6.23 -12.38
N VAL A 86 -10.98 -5.22 -11.97
CA VAL A 86 -12.45 -5.29 -11.94
C VAL A 86 -13.02 -5.54 -13.33
N LYS A 87 -12.54 -4.82 -14.35
CA LYS A 87 -13.00 -5.03 -15.73
C LYS A 87 -12.64 -6.42 -16.26
N ALA A 88 -11.46 -6.93 -15.93
CA ALA A 88 -11.07 -8.28 -16.29
C ALA A 88 -11.97 -9.33 -15.60
N ALA A 89 -12.28 -9.14 -14.32
CA ALA A 89 -13.20 -9.99 -13.58
C ALA A 89 -14.64 -9.88 -14.12
N ASP A 90 -15.07 -8.69 -14.53
CA ASP A 90 -16.39 -8.40 -15.09
C ASP A 90 -16.61 -9.10 -16.43
N VAL A 91 -15.61 -9.09 -17.32
CA VAL A 91 -15.64 -9.85 -18.59
C VAL A 91 -15.81 -11.36 -18.37
N ILE A 92 -15.29 -11.89 -17.26
CA ILE A 92 -15.36 -13.32 -16.94
C ILE A 92 -16.65 -13.68 -16.20
N ALA A 93 -17.16 -12.80 -15.33
CA ALA A 93 -18.20 -13.13 -14.35
C ALA A 93 -19.52 -12.35 -14.48
N GLY A 94 -19.62 -11.35 -15.38
CA GLY A 94 -20.84 -10.56 -15.56
C GLY A 94 -21.21 -9.77 -14.29
N THR A 95 -20.33 -8.87 -13.87
CA THR A 95 -20.42 -8.12 -12.62
C THR A 95 -21.23 -6.83 -12.80
N SER A 96 -22.09 -6.50 -11.82
CA SER A 96 -22.90 -5.27 -11.88
C SER A 96 -22.05 -4.00 -11.75
N THR A 97 -22.43 -2.92 -12.45
CA THR A 97 -21.74 -1.62 -12.46
C THR A 97 -21.50 -1.02 -11.06
N ASN A 98 -22.31 -1.39 -10.07
CA ASN A 98 -22.20 -0.90 -8.70
C ASN A 98 -21.02 -1.53 -7.92
N ALA A 99 -20.57 -2.72 -8.34
CA ALA A 99 -19.44 -3.41 -7.70
C ALA A 99 -18.10 -2.68 -7.93
N MET A 100 -17.97 -1.99 -9.07
CA MET A 100 -16.75 -1.23 -9.41
C MET A 100 -16.48 -0.08 -8.43
N TRP A 101 -17.53 0.66 -8.05
CA TRP A 101 -17.41 1.76 -7.08
C TRP A 101 -17.11 1.27 -5.68
N GLN A 102 -17.76 0.18 -5.25
CA GLN A 102 -17.50 -0.42 -3.94
C GLN A 102 -16.07 -0.95 -3.84
N MET A 103 -15.56 -1.54 -4.93
CA MET A 103 -14.21 -2.07 -4.98
C MET A 103 -13.15 -0.96 -5.01
N LEU A 104 -13.39 0.14 -5.71
CA LEU A 104 -12.52 1.33 -5.66
C LEU A 104 -12.45 1.93 -4.26
N LEU A 105 -13.57 2.06 -3.56
CA LEU A 105 -13.60 2.51 -2.17
C LEU A 105 -12.81 1.55 -1.26
N SER A 106 -13.03 0.25 -1.43
CA SER A 106 -12.36 -0.78 -0.65
C SER A 106 -10.85 -0.85 -0.87
N VAL A 107 -10.34 -0.40 -2.01
CA VAL A 107 -8.89 -0.31 -2.28
C VAL A 107 -8.32 1.06 -1.86
N THR A 108 -9.09 2.13 -2.03
CA THR A 108 -8.66 3.49 -1.67
C THR A 108 -8.37 3.60 -0.18
N ILE A 109 -9.23 3.05 0.69
CA ILE A 109 -9.04 3.10 2.15
C ILE A 109 -7.70 2.48 2.57
N PRO A 110 -7.40 1.19 2.28
CA PRO A 110 -6.13 0.58 2.67
C PRO A 110 -4.93 1.20 1.95
N PHE A 111 -5.09 1.71 0.72
CA PHE A 111 -4.02 2.47 0.06
C PHE A 111 -3.67 3.74 0.83
N VAL A 112 -4.67 4.58 1.16
CA VAL A 112 -4.46 5.83 1.90
C VAL A 112 -3.83 5.57 3.26
N VAL A 113 -4.32 4.56 3.99
CA VAL A 113 -3.75 4.17 5.29
C VAL A 113 -2.29 3.73 5.13
N SER A 114 -2.00 2.87 4.15
CA SER A 114 -0.65 2.36 3.91
C SER A 114 0.32 3.48 3.48
N ALA A 115 -0.13 4.38 2.59
CA ALA A 115 0.63 5.54 2.16
C ALA A 115 0.91 6.46 3.36
N PHE A 116 -0.10 6.80 4.16
CA PHE A 116 0.06 7.65 5.33
C PHE A 116 1.10 7.09 6.32
N VAL A 117 1.00 5.80 6.66
CA VAL A 117 1.95 5.12 7.53
C VAL A 117 3.36 5.12 6.91
N TYR A 118 3.48 4.85 5.62
CA TYR A 118 4.76 4.84 4.91
C TYR A 118 5.45 6.21 4.96
N TYR A 119 4.71 7.30 4.68
CA TYR A 119 5.26 8.65 4.68
C TYR A 119 5.65 9.14 6.08
N LEU A 120 4.85 8.85 7.12
CA LEU A 120 5.23 9.17 8.50
C LEU A 120 6.58 8.55 8.89
N VAL A 121 6.79 7.30 8.48
CA VAL A 121 8.05 6.59 8.74
C VAL A 121 9.19 7.14 7.88
N PHE A 122 8.90 7.56 6.64
CA PHE A 122 9.87 8.21 5.76
C PHE A 122 10.38 9.54 6.34
N PHE A 123 9.49 10.42 6.79
CA PHE A 123 9.87 11.70 7.41
C PHE A 123 10.72 11.50 8.67
N LYS A 124 10.40 10.50 9.49
CA LYS A 124 11.22 10.13 10.65
C LYS A 124 12.64 9.69 10.24
N GLN A 125 12.77 8.94 9.15
CA GLN A 125 14.07 8.50 8.64
C GLN A 125 14.90 9.65 8.08
N ILE A 126 14.28 10.60 7.34
CA ILE A 126 14.99 11.79 6.87
C ILE A 126 15.49 12.63 8.05
N LYS A 127 14.64 12.86 9.06
CA LYS A 127 15.05 13.63 10.25
C LYS A 127 16.25 12.96 10.96
N LYS A 128 16.26 11.63 11.04
CA LYS A 128 17.38 10.88 11.62
C LYS A 128 18.65 10.97 10.78
N ALA A 129 18.54 10.84 9.45
CA ALA A 129 19.68 10.96 8.55
C ALA A 129 20.29 12.37 8.58
N ASN A 130 19.46 13.42 8.61
CA ASN A 130 19.92 14.80 8.74
C ASN A 130 20.58 15.06 10.09
N ALA A 131 20.09 14.46 11.17
CA ALA A 131 20.74 14.57 12.49
C ALA A 131 22.15 13.94 12.48
N ILE A 132 22.30 12.76 11.87
CA ILE A 132 23.61 12.09 11.73
C ILE A 132 24.56 12.92 10.85
N LEU A 133 24.09 13.48 9.74
CA LEU A 133 24.91 14.36 8.89
C LEU A 133 25.33 15.65 9.61
N ALA A 134 24.44 16.23 10.41
CA ALA A 134 24.76 17.41 11.22
C ALA A 134 25.81 17.10 12.29
N GLU A 135 25.79 15.90 12.87
CA GLU A 135 26.77 15.43 13.85
C GLU A 135 28.15 15.21 13.21
N ILE A 136 28.21 14.52 12.06
CA ILE A 136 29.45 14.34 11.28
C ILE A 136 30.05 15.69 10.85
N ASN A 137 29.23 16.64 10.41
CA ASN A 137 29.71 17.97 10.04
C ASN A 137 30.26 18.73 11.25
N ARG A 138 29.62 18.63 12.43
CA ARG A 138 30.16 19.24 13.66
C ARG A 138 31.52 18.64 14.04
N GLU A 139 31.67 17.32 14.04
CA GLU A 139 32.96 16.67 14.32
C GLU A 139 34.05 17.11 13.34
N ASN A 140 33.74 17.24 12.04
CA ASN A 140 34.71 17.70 11.04
C ASN A 140 35.08 19.20 11.13
N THR A 141 34.30 20.02 11.84
CA THR A 141 34.60 21.47 12.00
C THR A 141 35.35 21.78 13.30
N GLU A 142 35.44 20.82 14.23
CA GLU A 142 36.15 20.95 15.51
C GLU A 142 37.58 20.35 15.46
N VAL A 143 38.03 19.86 14.29
CA VAL A 143 39.41 19.40 13.98
C VAL A 143 40.10 20.43 13.10
#